data_AF-A0AB34PZY2-F1
#
_entry.id   AF-A0AB34PZY2-F1
#
_cell.length_a   1.000
_cell.length_b   1.000
_cell.length_c   1.000
_cell.angle_alpha   90.00
_cell.angle_beta   90.00
_cell.angle_gamma   90.00
#
_symmetry.space_group_name_H-M   'P 1'
#
loop_
_entity.id
_entity.type
_entity.pdbx_description
1 polymer ?
#
loop_
_entity_poly.entity_id
_entity_poly.type
_entity_poly.pdbx_seq_one_letter_code
_entity_poly.pdbx_strand_id
1 'polypeptide(L)'
;MSSSSPLKAFRKAVIKEERIEFFKNDETTDSINDATEVQFGTDKNKYSLDMATNFYNDEKLTDAQSLRSVVFCYLHEKDSITDYKVAGESLNIPVFSFLVKTELSTWLHGNSDTCMFIKKEAEDKTSKSVKSTDSSSQVNNKKHKLDDPQLERISKFERESVDHNAALRGSKNIDFGYLVSDAKKFIHELKRTKHMPRTNSQGNSGPKKQPIILVSPATTALLSLSNIKEFLEDGVFTEPVPGNRPNGGLVIVNHPSDKLISTGQKIMVVDNIENFNKMEYWDRVIAIFTTGQTWQFSRYIHPEPEVLFQKYRGFYFGYQGEIAPPQIKDWNVTEVRVDRDKRFKDKVIVRDFWVEIEKILVNKGYGKSY
;
A
#
# COMPACT_ATOMS: atom_id res chain seq x y z
N MET A 1 34.01 -5.84 32.99
CA MET A 1 33.89 -6.93 32.00
C MET A 1 32.76 -6.53 31.07
N SER A 2 33.06 -6.20 29.82
CA SER A 2 32.05 -5.72 28.87
C SER A 2 31.10 -6.87 28.53
N SER A 3 29.89 -6.86 29.10
CA SER A 3 28.82 -7.77 28.71
C SER A 3 28.47 -7.49 27.24
N SER A 4 29.04 -8.27 26.34
CA SER A 4 28.66 -8.27 24.93
C SER A 4 27.16 -8.54 24.83
N SER A 5 26.43 -7.71 24.08
CA SER A 5 25.01 -7.98 23.79
C SER A 5 24.86 -9.41 23.22
N PRO A 6 23.91 -10.22 23.72
CA PRO A 6 23.80 -11.65 23.39
C PRO A 6 23.68 -11.90 21.89
N LEU A 7 23.02 -10.99 21.16
CA LEU A 7 22.90 -11.08 19.69
C LEU A 7 24.21 -10.78 18.96
N LYS A 8 25.06 -9.90 19.50
CA LYS A 8 26.40 -9.65 18.94
C LYS A 8 27.30 -10.87 19.13
N ALA A 9 27.22 -11.52 20.31
CA ALA A 9 27.95 -12.76 20.59
C ALA A 9 27.46 -13.90 19.68
N PHE A 10 26.14 -14.02 19.50
CA PHE A 10 25.54 -15.00 18.61
C PHE A 10 25.97 -14.79 17.15
N ARG A 11 25.85 -13.57 16.61
CA ARG A 11 26.31 -13.23 15.25
C ARG A 11 27.79 -13.55 15.05
N LYS A 12 28.65 -13.22 16.02
CA LYS A 12 30.09 -13.52 15.96
C LYS A 12 30.37 -15.02 15.89
N ALA A 13 29.63 -15.84 16.63
CA ALA A 13 29.77 -17.29 16.58
C ALA A 13 29.29 -17.88 15.24
N VAL A 14 28.16 -17.39 14.71
CA VAL A 14 27.64 -17.83 13.40
C VAL A 14 28.59 -17.48 12.26
N ILE A 15 29.15 -16.25 12.23
CA ILE A 15 30.12 -15.83 11.20
C ILE A 15 31.38 -16.70 11.20
N LYS A 16 31.78 -17.21 12.36
CA LYS A 16 32.96 -18.07 12.51
C LYS A 16 32.65 -19.56 12.42
N GLU A 17 31.39 -19.92 12.17
CA GLU A 17 30.90 -21.31 12.14
C GLU A 17 31.23 -22.07 13.45
N GLU A 18 31.24 -21.36 14.58
CA GLU A 18 31.46 -21.95 15.91
C GLU A 18 30.20 -22.67 16.42
N ARG A 19 30.36 -23.71 17.26
CA ARG A 19 29.25 -24.52 17.77
C ARG A 19 28.37 -23.76 18.76
N ILE A 20 27.08 -24.10 18.77
CA ILE A 20 26.08 -23.62 19.73
C ILE A 20 25.77 -24.77 20.69
N GLU A 21 26.00 -24.57 21.98
CA GLU A 21 25.77 -25.58 23.03
C GLU A 21 24.66 -25.11 23.97
N PHE A 22 23.73 -26.01 24.30
CA PHE A 22 22.61 -25.73 25.19
C PHE A 22 22.81 -26.41 26.54
N PHE A 23 22.40 -25.72 27.61
CA PHE A 23 22.55 -26.20 28.99
C PHE A 23 21.22 -26.16 29.75
N LYS A 24 21.02 -27.17 30.60
CA LYS A 24 19.96 -27.25 31.60
C LYS A 24 20.61 -27.53 32.95
N ASN A 25 20.55 -26.58 33.88
CA ASN A 25 21.19 -26.71 35.20
C ASN A 25 22.67 -27.16 35.13
N ASP A 26 23.47 -26.54 34.26
CA ASP A 26 24.88 -26.86 33.97
C ASP A 26 25.17 -28.23 33.28
N GLU A 27 24.15 -29.02 32.94
CA GLU A 27 24.30 -30.20 32.09
C GLU A 27 24.02 -29.89 30.61
N THR A 28 24.77 -30.49 29.69
CA THR A 28 24.60 -30.30 28.23
C THR A 28 23.35 -31.02 27.72
N THR A 29 22.54 -30.34 26.92
CA THR A 29 21.29 -30.89 26.35
C THR A 29 21.20 -30.63 24.85
N ASP A 30 20.63 -31.55 24.07
CA ASP A 30 20.42 -31.34 22.62
C ASP A 30 19.10 -30.63 22.29
N SER A 31 18.17 -30.57 23.25
CA SER A 31 16.82 -30.04 23.04
C SER A 31 16.70 -28.58 23.46
N ILE A 32 16.40 -27.70 22.51
CA ILE A 32 16.20 -26.26 22.76
C ILE A 32 15.06 -25.97 23.74
N ASN A 33 14.07 -26.86 23.86
CA ASN A 33 12.93 -26.69 24.77
C ASN A 33 13.33 -26.89 26.24
N ASP A 34 14.20 -27.85 26.50
CA ASP A 34 14.64 -28.23 27.84
C ASP A 34 15.74 -27.32 28.39
N ALA A 35 16.43 -26.61 27.49
CA ALA A 35 17.54 -25.74 27.82
C ALA A 35 17.08 -24.43 28.48
N THR A 36 17.83 -24.01 29.50
CA THR A 36 17.67 -22.72 30.19
C THR A 36 18.70 -21.70 29.71
N GLU A 37 19.89 -22.17 29.32
CA GLU A 37 21.02 -21.34 28.92
C GLU A 37 21.63 -21.82 27.60
N VAL A 38 22.26 -20.88 26.89
CA VAL A 38 22.98 -21.14 25.64
C VAL A 38 24.38 -20.54 25.70
N GLN A 39 25.36 -21.28 25.19
CA GLN A 39 26.73 -20.83 25.00
C GLN A 39 27.05 -20.78 23.50
N PHE A 40 27.68 -19.70 23.07
CA PHE A 40 28.08 -19.48 21.68
C PHE A 40 29.60 -19.64 21.55
N GLY A 41 30.03 -20.73 20.92
CA GLY A 41 31.41 -20.96 20.56
C GLY A 41 32.37 -21.13 21.76
N THR A 42 33.58 -20.61 21.61
CA THR A 42 34.67 -20.75 22.62
C THR A 42 34.57 -19.76 23.79
N ASP A 43 33.62 -18.82 23.75
CA ASP A 43 33.39 -17.85 24.82
C ASP A 43 32.71 -18.55 26.01
N LYS A 44 33.30 -18.46 27.22
CA LYS A 44 32.76 -19.05 28.47
C LYS A 44 31.48 -18.37 28.99
N ASN A 45 30.91 -17.43 28.24
CA ASN A 45 29.75 -16.67 28.66
C ASN A 45 28.48 -17.42 28.29
N LYS A 46 27.69 -17.77 29.30
CA LYS A 46 26.35 -18.35 29.15
C LYS A 46 25.31 -17.25 29.12
N TYR A 47 24.33 -17.37 28.23
CA TYR A 47 23.21 -16.44 28.11
C TYR A 47 21.90 -17.18 28.39
N SER A 48 20.99 -16.55 29.13
CA SER A 48 19.65 -17.11 29.34
C SER A 48 18.85 -17.07 28.04
N LEU A 49 18.23 -18.20 27.67
CA LEU A 49 17.41 -18.32 26.46
C LEU A 49 16.15 -17.45 26.51
N ASP A 50 15.59 -17.25 27.70
CA ASP A 50 14.35 -16.46 27.87
C ASP A 50 14.60 -14.97 28.03
N MET A 51 15.86 -14.52 27.92
CA MET A 51 16.21 -13.11 27.96
C MET A 51 15.64 -12.37 26.75
N ALA A 52 15.00 -11.23 26.99
CA ALA A 52 14.55 -10.33 25.94
C ALA A 52 15.74 -9.73 25.20
N THR A 53 15.70 -9.76 23.87
CA THR A 53 16.75 -9.22 23.00
C THR A 53 16.35 -7.89 22.38
N ASN A 54 17.27 -7.22 21.68
CA ASN A 54 16.97 -6.02 20.90
C ASN A 54 16.47 -6.34 19.47
N PHE A 55 16.01 -7.56 19.24
CA PHE A 55 15.38 -8.02 17.99
C PHE A 55 13.85 -8.04 18.11
N TYR A 56 13.15 -7.65 17.05
CA TYR A 56 11.70 -7.46 17.05
C TYR A 56 11.05 -8.20 15.87
N ASN A 57 9.83 -8.73 16.05
CA ASN A 57 9.10 -9.43 14.99
C ASN A 57 8.23 -8.49 14.13
N ASP A 58 8.34 -7.17 14.33
CA ASP A 58 7.54 -6.16 13.64
C ASP A 58 8.36 -4.90 13.28
N GLU A 59 7.95 -4.23 12.20
CA GLU A 59 8.59 -2.99 11.75
C GLU A 59 8.41 -1.81 12.72
N LYS A 60 7.41 -1.90 13.62
CA LYS A 60 7.15 -0.86 14.62
C LYS A 60 8.00 -1.04 15.89
N LEU A 61 8.80 -2.10 15.97
CA LEU A 61 9.69 -2.42 17.09
C LEU A 61 8.93 -2.43 18.42
N THR A 62 7.74 -3.06 18.44
CA THR A 62 6.83 -3.04 19.60
C THR A 62 6.96 -4.28 20.48
N ASP A 63 7.32 -5.42 19.89
CA ASP A 63 7.39 -6.70 20.60
C ASP A 63 8.81 -7.30 20.55
N ALA A 64 9.56 -7.08 21.63
CA ALA A 64 10.93 -7.56 21.77
C ALA A 64 10.96 -9.08 21.93
N GLN A 65 11.73 -9.76 21.09
CA GLN A 65 11.75 -11.22 21.04
C GLN A 65 12.81 -11.82 21.96
N SER A 66 12.52 -13.00 22.48
CA SER A 66 13.45 -13.77 23.31
C SER A 66 14.63 -14.32 22.51
N LEU A 67 15.76 -14.56 23.18
CA LEU A 67 16.91 -15.20 22.56
C LEU A 67 16.57 -16.60 22.05
N ARG A 68 15.67 -17.31 22.76
CA ARG A 68 15.14 -18.62 22.38
C ARG A 68 14.49 -18.58 21.00
N SER A 69 13.62 -17.60 20.73
CA SER A 69 12.97 -17.44 19.42
C SER A 69 13.98 -17.15 18.30
N VAL A 70 15.02 -16.36 18.59
CA VAL A 70 16.08 -16.04 17.62
C VAL A 70 16.94 -17.26 17.28
N VAL A 71 17.39 -17.99 18.30
CA VAL A 71 18.19 -19.21 18.11
C VAL A 71 17.36 -20.31 17.44
N PHE A 72 16.09 -20.46 17.83
CA PHE A 72 15.15 -21.39 17.19
C PHE A 72 14.99 -21.09 15.69
N CYS A 73 14.86 -19.80 15.33
CA CYS A 73 14.78 -19.39 13.93
C CYS A 73 16.04 -19.76 13.12
N TYR A 74 17.22 -19.70 13.73
CA TYR A 74 18.48 -20.09 13.09
C TYR A 74 18.60 -21.61 12.91
N LEU A 75 18.23 -22.41 13.91
CA LEU A 75 18.25 -23.88 13.79
C LEU A 75 17.35 -24.38 12.64
N HIS A 76 16.22 -23.71 12.43
CA HIS A 76 15.25 -24.02 11.37
C HIS A 76 15.45 -23.15 10.11
N GLU A 77 16.65 -22.65 9.86
CA GLU A 77 16.92 -21.80 8.69
C GLU A 77 16.66 -22.55 7.37
N LYS A 78 17.12 -23.81 7.29
CA LYS A 78 17.05 -24.66 6.09
C LYS A 78 15.67 -25.31 5.90
N ASP A 79 14.82 -25.29 6.92
CA ASP A 79 13.50 -25.90 6.87
C ASP A 79 12.49 -25.01 6.12
N SER A 80 11.48 -25.66 5.52
CA SER A 80 10.36 -24.96 4.89
C SER A 80 9.62 -24.10 5.91
N ILE A 81 9.03 -22.99 5.45
CA ILE A 81 8.22 -22.11 6.32
C ILE A 81 7.04 -22.83 6.97
N THR A 82 6.52 -23.88 6.33
CA THR A 82 5.46 -24.74 6.89
C THR A 82 5.96 -25.53 8.08
N ASP A 83 7.14 -26.14 7.95
CA ASP A 83 7.69 -27.06 8.93
C ASP A 83 8.21 -26.28 10.14
N TYR A 84 8.81 -25.11 9.90
CA TYR A 84 9.20 -24.15 10.93
C TYR A 84 8.01 -23.68 11.79
N LYS A 85 6.86 -23.39 11.16
CA LYS A 85 5.64 -22.99 11.90
C LYS A 85 5.11 -24.12 12.77
N VAL A 86 5.02 -25.33 12.22
CA VAL A 86 4.57 -26.52 12.95
C VAL A 86 5.50 -26.81 14.14
N ALA A 87 6.83 -26.68 13.94
CA ALA A 87 7.82 -26.87 15.01
C ALA A 87 7.73 -25.77 16.09
N GLY A 88 7.45 -24.52 15.71
CA GLY A 88 7.27 -23.44 16.68
C GLY A 88 6.00 -23.59 17.50
N GLU A 89 4.90 -24.02 16.87
CA GLU A 89 3.63 -24.30 17.55
C GLU A 89 3.75 -25.48 18.52
N SER A 90 4.47 -26.55 18.15
CA SER A 90 4.64 -27.72 19.02
C SER A 90 5.51 -27.43 20.26
N LEU A 91 6.46 -26.51 20.14
CA LEU A 91 7.38 -26.11 21.22
C LEU A 91 6.92 -24.83 21.94
N ASN A 92 5.79 -24.25 21.53
CA ASN A 92 5.26 -22.98 22.06
C ASN A 92 6.26 -21.80 21.99
N ILE A 93 7.07 -21.77 20.92
CA ILE A 93 8.07 -20.71 20.67
C ILE A 93 7.51 -19.72 19.64
N PRO A 94 7.54 -18.40 19.91
CA PRO A 94 7.14 -17.39 18.93
C PRO A 94 7.90 -17.53 17.60
N VAL A 95 7.13 -17.61 16.52
CA VAL A 95 7.63 -17.84 15.15
C VAL A 95 7.69 -16.51 14.40
N PHE A 96 8.73 -16.33 13.59
CA PHE A 96 8.90 -15.10 12.82
C PHE A 96 8.23 -15.16 11.46
N SER A 97 7.82 -13.99 10.96
CA SER A 97 7.34 -13.87 9.59
C SER A 97 8.49 -14.17 8.60
N PHE A 98 8.15 -14.54 7.36
CA PHE A 98 9.16 -14.88 6.35
C PHE A 98 10.19 -13.76 6.15
N LEU A 99 9.72 -12.50 6.08
CA LEU A 99 10.60 -11.33 5.92
C LEU A 99 11.60 -11.20 7.07
N VAL A 100 11.11 -11.31 8.31
CA VAL A 100 11.91 -11.24 9.53
C VAL A 100 12.93 -12.38 9.59
N LYS A 101 12.54 -13.62 9.23
CA LYS A 101 13.43 -14.79 9.13
C LYS A 101 14.54 -14.57 8.11
N THR A 102 14.21 -14.12 6.90
CA THR A 102 15.20 -13.89 5.82
C THR A 102 16.20 -12.81 6.19
N GLU A 103 15.72 -11.71 6.79
CA GLU A 103 16.60 -10.61 7.17
C GLU A 103 17.51 -10.97 8.35
N LEU A 104 16.96 -11.67 9.36
CA LEU A 104 17.74 -12.19 10.49
C LEU A 104 18.84 -13.15 10.03
N SER A 105 18.51 -14.10 9.14
CA SER A 105 19.48 -15.02 8.55
C SER A 105 20.58 -14.26 7.80
N THR A 106 20.21 -13.29 6.96
CA THR A 106 21.17 -12.47 6.19
C THR A 106 22.13 -11.71 7.12
N TRP A 107 21.62 -11.18 8.23
CA TRP A 107 22.41 -10.45 9.22
C TRP A 107 23.31 -11.37 10.06
N LEU A 108 22.81 -12.53 10.49
CA LEU A 108 23.57 -13.52 11.28
C LEU A 108 24.77 -14.08 10.51
N HIS A 109 24.62 -14.33 9.21
CA HIS A 109 25.71 -14.79 8.35
C HIS A 109 26.73 -13.69 8.00
N GLY A 110 26.48 -12.44 8.38
CA GLY A 110 27.37 -11.33 8.06
C GLY A 110 27.25 -10.81 6.62
N ASN A 111 26.23 -11.24 5.86
CA ASN A 111 25.96 -10.72 4.51
C ASN A 111 25.42 -9.29 4.54
N SER A 112 24.95 -8.81 5.70
CA SER A 112 24.56 -7.42 5.95
C SER A 112 25.04 -6.96 7.32
N ASP A 113 25.51 -5.71 7.42
CA ASP A 113 25.89 -5.07 8.67
C ASP A 113 24.72 -4.48 9.46
N THR A 114 23.58 -4.31 8.81
CA THR A 114 22.36 -3.72 9.38
C THR A 114 21.17 -4.66 9.26
N CYS A 115 20.35 -4.70 10.31
CA CYS A 115 19.06 -5.39 10.33
C CYS A 115 18.00 -4.38 10.77
N MET A 116 16.93 -4.23 9.99
CA MET A 116 15.78 -3.34 10.22
C MET A 116 15.05 -3.70 11.53
N PHE A 117 15.11 -4.97 11.92
CA PHE A 117 14.47 -5.51 13.11
C PHE A 117 15.35 -5.45 14.37
N ILE A 118 16.54 -4.82 14.32
CA ILE A 118 17.41 -4.63 15.48
C ILE A 118 17.44 -3.15 15.89
N LYS A 119 16.97 -2.87 17.11
CA LYS A 119 17.09 -1.53 17.70
C LYS A 119 18.54 -1.32 18.16
N LYS A 120 19.25 -0.36 17.57
CA LYS A 120 20.62 -0.01 17.97
C LYS A 120 20.61 0.41 19.44
N GLU A 121 21.35 -0.32 20.27
CA GLU A 121 21.67 0.08 21.64
C GLU A 121 22.49 1.37 21.58
N ALA A 122 22.07 2.40 22.32
CA ALA A 122 22.85 3.62 22.48
C ALA A 122 24.08 3.29 23.35
N GLU A 123 25.21 2.99 22.73
CA GLU A 123 26.49 2.91 23.43
C GLU A 123 26.97 4.33 23.75
N ASP A 124 27.20 4.58 25.04
CA ASP A 124 27.92 5.75 25.57
C ASP A 124 29.26 5.93 24.85
N LYS A 125 29.32 6.91 23.94
CA LYS A 125 30.56 7.57 23.54
C LYS A 125 30.46 9.04 23.90
N THR A 126 31.07 9.37 25.02
CA THR A 126 31.70 10.67 25.25
C THR A 126 32.55 11.06 24.04
N SER A 127 32.01 11.90 23.16
CA SER A 127 32.60 13.21 22.82
C SER A 127 31.92 13.84 21.59
N LYS A 128 31.29 14.99 21.86
CA LYS A 128 30.86 16.07 20.95
C LYS A 128 29.75 15.77 19.93
N SER A 129 28.52 15.84 20.41
CA SER A 129 27.40 16.40 19.64
C SER A 129 26.93 17.69 20.33
N VAL A 130 26.96 18.78 19.57
CA VAL A 130 26.42 20.09 19.94
C VAL A 130 24.91 19.94 20.09
N LYS A 131 24.39 20.28 21.27
CA LYS A 131 22.96 20.44 21.52
C LYS A 131 22.41 21.53 20.60
N SER A 132 21.56 21.17 19.64
CA SER A 132 20.51 22.07 19.17
C SER A 132 19.18 21.55 19.72
N THR A 133 18.83 22.13 20.86
CA THR A 133 17.55 22.00 21.53
C THR A 133 16.45 22.44 20.59
N ASP A 134 15.42 21.60 20.51
CA ASP A 134 14.12 21.90 19.98
C ASP A 134 13.57 23.14 20.68
N SER A 135 13.29 24.18 19.91
CA SER A 135 12.60 25.38 20.35
C SER A 135 11.74 25.81 19.19
N SER A 136 10.45 25.47 19.31
CA SER A 136 9.32 26.25 18.82
C SER A 136 9.64 27.11 17.58
N SER A 137 9.37 26.57 16.40
CA SER A 137 9.30 27.34 15.15
C SER A 137 8.14 28.33 15.23
N GLN A 138 8.32 29.40 16.01
CA GLN A 138 7.76 30.69 15.70
C GLN A 138 8.29 31.06 14.32
N VAL A 139 7.36 31.27 13.39
CA VAL A 139 7.61 31.80 12.07
C VAL A 139 8.22 33.20 12.24
N ASN A 140 9.54 33.27 12.34
CA ASN A 140 10.27 34.51 12.17
C ASN A 140 10.40 34.73 10.67
N ASN A 141 9.48 35.53 10.12
CA ASN A 141 9.70 36.27 8.89
C ASN A 141 10.95 37.14 9.07
N LYS A 142 12.14 36.59 8.83
CA LYS A 142 13.31 37.40 8.44
C LYS A 142 13.07 37.89 7.01
N LYS A 143 12.20 38.91 6.88
CA LYS A 143 12.36 39.92 5.84
C LYS A 143 13.82 40.35 5.91
N HIS A 144 14.53 40.26 4.79
CA HIS A 144 15.81 40.94 4.61
C HIS A 144 15.58 42.40 5.01
N LYS A 145 16.03 42.81 6.20
CA LYS A 145 16.00 44.21 6.58
C LYS A 145 17.14 44.86 5.82
N LEU A 146 16.82 45.37 4.63
CA LEU A 146 17.63 46.39 3.99
C LEU A 146 17.51 47.60 4.91
N ASP A 147 18.54 47.85 5.72
CA ASP A 147 18.63 49.04 6.58
C ASP A 147 18.86 50.27 5.70
N ASP A 148 17.84 50.65 4.94
CA ASP A 148 17.79 51.90 4.21
C ASP A 148 17.03 52.93 5.07
N PRO A 149 17.66 54.06 5.46
CA PRO A 149 17.00 55.13 6.23
C PRO A 149 15.69 55.61 5.62
N GLN A 150 15.52 55.48 4.30
CA GLN A 150 14.30 55.84 3.60
C GLN A 150 13.16 54.83 3.83
N LEU A 151 13.46 53.53 3.85
CA LEU A 151 12.50 52.47 4.15
C LEU A 151 11.97 52.56 5.59
N GLU A 152 12.83 52.93 6.54
CA GLU A 152 12.43 53.14 7.94
C GLU A 152 11.53 54.37 8.11
N ARG A 153 11.75 55.42 7.31
CA ARG A 153 10.83 56.57 7.25
C ARG A 153 9.47 56.17 6.70
N ILE A 154 9.42 55.41 5.60
CA ILE A 154 8.16 54.97 4.98
C ILE A 154 7.38 54.04 5.91
N SER A 155 8.06 53.09 6.56
CA SER A 155 7.42 52.16 7.50
C SER A 155 6.75 52.87 8.69
N LYS A 156 7.31 53.98 9.18
CA LYS A 156 6.69 54.78 10.26
C LYS A 156 5.35 55.41 9.86
N PHE A 157 5.09 55.58 8.57
CA PHE A 157 3.85 56.16 8.05
C PHE A 157 2.95 55.11 7.35
N GLU A 158 3.37 53.85 7.30
CA GLU A 158 2.58 52.77 6.71
C GLU A 158 1.44 52.35 7.66
N ARG A 159 0.27 52.06 7.08
CA ARG A 159 -0.87 51.45 7.79
C ARG A 159 -1.27 50.20 7.03
N GLU A 160 -0.97 49.03 7.59
CA GLU A 160 -1.44 47.76 7.04
C GLU A 160 -2.96 47.65 7.27
N SER A 161 -3.74 47.49 6.19
CA SER A 161 -5.20 47.54 6.29
C SER A 161 -5.82 46.22 6.76
N VAL A 162 -5.30 45.04 6.37
CA VAL A 162 -5.69 43.71 6.87
C VAL A 162 -4.61 42.66 6.52
N ASP A 163 -4.18 41.83 7.48
CA ASP A 163 -3.31 40.66 7.23
C ASP A 163 -4.09 39.51 6.57
N HIS A 164 -3.47 38.74 5.67
CA HIS A 164 -4.09 37.60 4.98
C HIS A 164 -4.74 36.61 5.97
N ASN A 165 -4.08 36.34 7.09
CA ASN A 165 -4.60 35.47 8.14
C ASN A 165 -5.74 36.10 8.95
N ALA A 166 -5.79 37.44 9.04
CA ALA A 166 -6.89 38.17 9.65
C ALA A 166 -8.12 38.22 8.73
N ALA A 167 -7.91 38.32 7.41
CA ALA A 167 -8.98 38.31 6.41
C ALA A 167 -9.72 36.96 6.36
N LEU A 168 -9.01 35.86 6.63
CA LEU A 168 -9.58 34.50 6.64
C LEU A 168 -10.32 34.16 7.95
N ARG A 169 -10.22 34.99 8.99
CA ARG A 169 -10.94 34.80 10.25
C ARG A 169 -12.20 35.66 10.27
N GLY A 170 -13.32 35.09 10.66
CA GLY A 170 -14.55 35.85 10.88
C GLY A 170 -14.36 36.91 11.98
N SER A 171 -15.11 38.01 11.91
CA SER A 171 -15.05 39.12 12.86
C SER A 171 -15.56 38.80 14.27
N LYS A 172 -16.06 37.58 14.50
CA LYS A 172 -16.51 37.11 15.81
C LYS A 172 -15.44 36.23 16.43
N ASN A 173 -14.99 36.58 17.63
CA ASN A 173 -14.16 35.71 18.46
C ASN A 173 -15.01 34.53 18.97
N ILE A 174 -15.14 33.48 18.16
CA ILE A 174 -15.81 32.25 18.54
C ILE A 174 -14.73 31.20 18.79
N ASP A 175 -14.65 30.72 20.01
CA ASP A 175 -13.77 29.61 20.37
C ASP A 175 -14.41 28.30 19.90
N PHE A 176 -13.83 27.69 18.86
CA PHE A 176 -14.27 26.41 18.31
C PHE A 176 -13.57 25.21 18.97
N GLY A 177 -12.90 25.39 20.12
CA GLY A 177 -12.25 24.30 20.86
C GLY A 177 -13.20 23.14 21.20
N TYR A 178 -14.49 23.42 21.39
CA TYR A 178 -15.51 22.39 21.62
C TYR A 178 -15.71 21.48 20.39
N LEU A 179 -15.69 22.04 19.17
CA LEU A 179 -15.77 21.26 17.92
C LEU A 179 -14.57 20.31 17.76
N VAL A 180 -13.40 20.67 18.27
CA VAL A 180 -12.23 19.78 18.25
C VAL A 180 -12.46 18.56 19.13
N SER A 181 -13.12 18.73 20.28
CA SER A 181 -13.45 17.62 21.18
C SER A 181 -14.54 16.72 20.58
N ASP A 182 -15.55 17.31 19.93
CA ASP A 182 -16.62 16.57 19.27
C ASP A 182 -16.11 15.86 18.02
N ALA A 183 -15.25 16.50 17.22
CA ALA A 183 -14.57 15.88 16.09
C ALA A 183 -13.75 14.66 16.53
N LYS A 184 -13.03 14.74 17.66
CA LYS A 184 -12.29 13.60 18.23
C LYS A 184 -13.22 12.46 18.64
N LYS A 185 -14.38 12.76 19.23
CA LYS A 185 -15.40 11.76 19.58
C LYS A 185 -15.98 11.10 18.33
N PHE A 186 -16.37 11.89 17.32
CA PHE A 186 -16.84 11.38 16.04
C PHE A 186 -15.80 10.52 15.34
N ILE A 187 -14.52 10.91 15.33
CA ILE A 187 -13.43 10.10 14.76
C ILE A 187 -13.29 8.77 15.53
N HIS A 188 -13.43 8.77 16.84
CA HIS A 188 -13.36 7.56 17.65
C HIS A 188 -14.59 6.65 17.42
N GLU A 189 -15.76 7.23 17.23
CA GLU A 189 -17.00 6.51 16.93
C GLU A 189 -16.98 5.91 15.51
N LEU A 190 -16.49 6.66 14.51
CA LEU A 190 -16.20 6.19 13.14
C LEU A 190 -15.14 5.07 13.12
N LYS A 191 -14.20 5.06 14.06
CA LYS A 191 -13.22 3.97 14.22
C LYS A 191 -13.84 2.73 14.88
N ARG A 192 -14.82 2.89 15.76
CA ARG A 192 -15.53 1.78 16.43
C ARG A 192 -16.62 1.14 15.57
N THR A 193 -17.32 1.91 14.73
CA THR A 193 -18.39 1.41 13.85
C THR A 193 -17.90 0.87 12.51
N LYS A 194 -16.57 0.79 12.30
CA LYS A 194 -15.98 0.23 11.10
C LYS A 194 -16.09 -1.31 11.10
N HIS A 195 -17.28 -1.85 10.80
CA HIS A 195 -17.34 -3.01 9.93
C HIS A 195 -16.65 -2.61 8.63
N MET A 196 -15.39 -3.02 8.48
CA MET A 196 -14.57 -2.67 7.32
C MET A 196 -15.25 -3.14 6.03
N PRO A 197 -15.48 -2.24 5.04
CA PRO A 197 -15.12 -2.64 3.70
C PRO A 197 -13.60 -2.77 3.72
N ARG A 198 -13.10 -3.99 3.51
CA ARG A 198 -11.68 -4.27 3.29
C ARG A 198 -11.22 -3.42 2.10
N THR A 199 -10.64 -2.26 2.38
CA THR A 199 -9.72 -1.61 1.45
C THR A 199 -8.42 -2.40 1.55
N ASN A 200 -8.26 -3.37 0.64
CA ASN A 200 -6.99 -4.03 0.36
C ASN A 200 -5.98 -2.99 -0.14
N SER A 201 -5.41 -2.23 0.79
CA SER A 201 -4.17 -1.50 0.60
C SER A 201 -3.12 -2.13 1.50
N GLN A 202 -3.00 -3.47 1.45
CA GLN A 202 -1.75 -4.11 1.76
C GLN A 202 -0.83 -3.86 0.57
N GLY A 203 0.35 -3.29 0.85
CA GLY A 203 1.43 -3.19 -0.12
C GLY A 203 1.82 -4.60 -0.55
N ASN A 204 1.19 -5.09 -1.62
CA ASN A 204 1.64 -6.27 -2.33
C ASN A 204 2.99 -5.88 -2.97
N SER A 205 4.09 -6.20 -2.29
CA SER A 205 5.48 -6.05 -2.76
C SER A 205 5.85 -7.13 -3.80
N GLY A 206 4.86 -7.81 -4.38
CA GLY A 206 5.02 -8.56 -5.61
C GLY A 206 4.88 -7.66 -6.84
N PRO A 207 5.37 -8.10 -8.01
CA PRO A 207 5.17 -7.35 -9.26
C PRO A 207 3.68 -7.11 -9.48
N LYS A 208 3.28 -5.83 -9.60
CA LYS A 208 1.91 -5.45 -9.91
C LYS A 208 1.49 -6.15 -11.20
N LYS A 209 0.35 -6.83 -11.18
CA LYS A 209 -0.26 -7.48 -12.36
C LYS A 209 -1.08 -6.46 -13.15
N GLN A 210 -1.37 -6.77 -14.41
CA GLN A 210 -2.15 -5.89 -15.30
C GLN A 210 -3.54 -5.57 -14.71
N PRO A 211 -3.98 -4.29 -14.75
CA PRO A 211 -5.33 -3.88 -14.40
C PRO A 211 -6.36 -4.43 -15.41
N ILE A 212 -7.63 -4.48 -14.99
CA ILE A 212 -8.70 -5.15 -15.73
C ILE A 212 -9.87 -4.21 -16.03
N ILE A 213 -10.34 -4.21 -17.27
CA ILE A 213 -11.62 -3.63 -17.68
C ILE A 213 -12.59 -4.76 -18.03
N LEU A 214 -13.81 -4.69 -17.51
CA LEU A 214 -14.89 -5.61 -17.88
C LEU A 214 -15.79 -4.95 -18.92
N VAL A 215 -16.04 -5.62 -20.03
CA VAL A 215 -17.03 -5.21 -21.04
C VAL A 215 -18.28 -6.09 -20.98
N SER A 216 -19.41 -5.55 -21.41
CA SER A 216 -20.68 -6.29 -21.43
C SER A 216 -20.63 -7.41 -22.48
N PRO A 217 -21.02 -8.66 -22.15
CA PRO A 217 -21.12 -9.75 -23.12
C PRO A 217 -22.39 -9.67 -23.98
N ALA A 218 -23.26 -8.68 -23.77
CA ALA A 218 -24.49 -8.52 -24.53
C ALA A 218 -24.21 -8.25 -26.02
N THR A 219 -24.97 -8.88 -26.91
CA THR A 219 -24.87 -8.68 -28.37
C THR A 219 -25.22 -7.26 -28.82
N THR A 220 -25.99 -6.54 -28.01
CA THR A 220 -26.38 -5.14 -28.23
C THR A 220 -25.37 -4.13 -27.66
N ALA A 221 -24.27 -4.59 -27.06
CA ALA A 221 -23.25 -3.70 -26.53
C ALA A 221 -22.50 -3.01 -27.68
N LEU A 222 -22.43 -1.67 -27.63
CA LEU A 222 -21.69 -0.88 -28.63
C LEU A 222 -20.18 -1.06 -28.52
N LEU A 223 -19.67 -1.37 -27.32
CA LEU A 223 -18.28 -1.73 -27.09
C LEU A 223 -18.19 -3.19 -26.67
N SER A 224 -17.37 -3.95 -27.39
CA SER A 224 -17.09 -5.36 -27.14
C SER A 224 -15.61 -5.65 -27.36
N LEU A 225 -15.18 -6.90 -27.16
CA LEU A 225 -13.80 -7.30 -27.43
C LEU A 225 -13.37 -7.12 -28.89
N SER A 226 -14.31 -7.00 -29.85
CA SER A 226 -13.96 -6.84 -31.26
C SER A 226 -13.46 -5.44 -31.62
N ASN A 227 -13.92 -4.39 -30.92
CA ASN A 227 -13.68 -2.99 -31.27
C ASN A 227 -13.05 -2.15 -30.15
N ILE A 228 -13.05 -2.63 -28.90
CA ILE A 228 -12.57 -1.86 -27.74
C ILE A 228 -11.11 -1.43 -27.87
N LYS A 229 -10.29 -2.22 -28.58
CA LYS A 229 -8.88 -1.89 -28.80
C LYS A 229 -8.72 -0.67 -29.69
N GLU A 230 -9.32 -0.68 -30.87
CA GLU A 230 -9.30 0.44 -31.82
C GLU A 230 -9.90 1.70 -31.17
N PHE A 231 -10.99 1.53 -30.40
CA PHE A 231 -11.60 2.64 -29.70
C PHE A 231 -10.67 3.27 -28.65
N LEU A 232 -10.07 2.47 -27.76
CA LEU A 232 -9.27 2.99 -26.67
C LEU A 232 -7.84 3.40 -27.05
N GLU A 233 -7.23 2.75 -28.05
CA GLU A 233 -5.88 3.07 -28.53
C GLU A 233 -5.90 4.19 -29.59
N ASP A 234 -6.74 4.06 -30.62
CA ASP A 234 -6.72 4.95 -31.78
C ASP A 234 -7.75 6.10 -31.68
N GLY A 235 -8.70 5.97 -30.75
CA GLY A 235 -9.74 6.97 -30.54
C GLY A 235 -10.78 6.98 -31.66
N VAL A 236 -11.07 5.82 -32.26
CA VAL A 236 -12.02 5.67 -33.37
C VAL A 236 -13.07 4.63 -33.00
N PHE A 237 -14.34 5.03 -32.96
CA PHE A 237 -15.42 4.07 -32.75
C PHE A 237 -15.81 3.39 -34.06
N THR A 238 -15.74 2.06 -34.07
CA THR A 238 -16.29 1.18 -35.09
C THR A 238 -17.38 0.30 -34.49
N GLU A 239 -18.41 -0.04 -35.27
CA GLU A 239 -19.47 -0.91 -34.77
C GLU A 239 -18.93 -2.34 -34.54
N PRO A 240 -19.35 -3.01 -33.45
CA PRO A 240 -18.85 -4.34 -33.15
C PRO A 240 -19.34 -5.34 -34.19
N VAL A 241 -18.40 -6.05 -34.81
CA VAL A 241 -18.71 -7.06 -35.82
C VAL A 241 -19.01 -8.39 -35.13
N PRO A 242 -20.25 -8.91 -35.20
CA PRO A 242 -20.59 -10.18 -34.58
C PRO A 242 -19.75 -11.31 -35.17
N GLY A 243 -19.17 -12.15 -34.32
CA GLY A 243 -18.31 -13.26 -34.72
C GLY A 243 -16.81 -12.92 -34.80
N ASN A 244 -16.42 -11.65 -34.81
CA ASN A 244 -15.01 -11.24 -34.76
C ASN A 244 -14.49 -11.12 -33.31
N ARG A 245 -14.85 -12.10 -32.47
CA ARG A 245 -14.42 -12.17 -31.07
C ARG A 245 -13.04 -12.84 -31.01
N PRO A 246 -12.05 -12.27 -30.33
CA PRO A 246 -10.75 -12.91 -30.18
C PRO A 246 -10.89 -14.25 -29.45
N ASN A 247 -10.26 -15.31 -29.99
CA ASN A 247 -10.37 -16.69 -29.51
C ASN A 247 -10.04 -16.87 -28.02
N GLY A 248 -9.19 -16.00 -27.45
CA GLY A 248 -8.81 -16.04 -26.04
C GLY A 248 -9.79 -15.40 -25.06
N GLY A 249 -10.91 -14.81 -25.55
CA GLY A 249 -11.88 -14.11 -24.69
C GLY A 249 -11.29 -12.89 -23.95
N LEU A 250 -10.19 -12.35 -24.48
CA LEU A 250 -9.37 -11.31 -23.87
C LEU A 250 -8.72 -10.45 -24.95
N VAL A 251 -8.61 -9.15 -24.66
CA VAL A 251 -7.83 -8.17 -25.42
C VAL A 251 -6.91 -7.41 -24.47
N ILE A 252 -5.69 -7.11 -24.90
CA ILE A 252 -4.79 -6.20 -24.17
C ILE A 252 -4.77 -4.86 -24.90
N VAL A 253 -5.07 -3.79 -24.17
CA VAL A 253 -5.03 -2.40 -24.62
C VAL A 253 -3.80 -1.72 -24.04
N ASN A 254 -3.04 -1.02 -24.87
CA ASN A 254 -1.88 -0.25 -24.46
C ASN A 254 -2.25 1.24 -24.35
N HIS A 255 -2.00 1.82 -23.19
CA HIS A 255 -2.12 3.25 -22.92
C HIS A 255 -0.77 3.81 -22.45
N PRO A 256 0.07 4.32 -23.38
CA PRO A 256 1.32 4.96 -23.02
C PRO A 256 1.06 6.19 -22.14
N SER A 257 1.60 6.18 -20.93
CA SER A 257 1.43 7.29 -19.98
C SER A 257 2.67 7.46 -19.12
N ASP A 258 3.21 8.67 -19.08
CA ASP A 258 4.40 8.98 -18.29
C ASP A 258 4.17 8.82 -16.79
N LYS A 259 2.92 8.94 -16.34
CA LYS A 259 2.53 8.84 -14.93
C LYS A 259 2.44 7.40 -14.43
N LEU A 260 2.35 6.41 -15.33
CA LEU A 260 2.06 5.02 -14.98
C LEU A 260 3.29 4.11 -15.13
N ILE A 261 3.42 3.12 -14.25
CA ILE A 261 4.39 2.04 -14.41
C ILE A 261 4.07 1.21 -15.66
N SER A 262 5.05 0.48 -16.21
CA SER A 262 4.87 -0.32 -17.44
C SER A 262 3.68 -1.29 -17.35
N THR A 263 3.44 -1.92 -16.20
CA THR A 263 2.28 -2.81 -16.02
C THR A 263 0.95 -2.06 -16.02
N GLY A 264 0.92 -0.80 -15.54
CA GLY A 264 -0.28 0.04 -15.54
C GLY A 264 -0.65 0.56 -16.93
N GLN A 265 0.31 0.57 -17.86
CA GLN A 265 0.10 0.96 -19.26
C GLN A 265 -0.51 -0.16 -20.11
N LYS A 266 -0.53 -1.41 -19.63
CA LYS A 266 -1.11 -2.56 -20.35
C LYS A 266 -2.35 -3.05 -19.63
N ILE A 267 -3.52 -2.79 -20.20
CA ILE A 267 -4.81 -3.06 -19.57
C ILE A 267 -5.46 -4.28 -20.21
N MET A 268 -5.89 -5.19 -19.35
CA MET A 268 -6.52 -6.45 -19.72
C MET A 268 -8.03 -6.24 -19.84
N VAL A 269 -8.63 -6.46 -21.01
CA VAL A 269 -10.06 -6.28 -21.26
C VAL A 269 -10.75 -7.61 -21.51
N VAL A 270 -11.73 -7.97 -20.68
CA VAL A 270 -12.46 -9.24 -20.79
C VAL A 270 -13.96 -9.02 -20.75
N ASP A 271 -14.72 -9.94 -21.35
CA ASP A 271 -16.20 -9.90 -21.41
C ASP A 271 -16.88 -10.94 -20.50
N ASN A 272 -16.09 -11.83 -19.90
CA ASN A 272 -16.55 -12.88 -19.00
C ASN A 272 -15.61 -12.99 -17.80
N ILE A 273 -16.12 -13.62 -16.75
CA ILE A 273 -15.46 -13.75 -15.45
C ILE A 273 -15.20 -15.22 -15.07
N GLU A 274 -15.20 -16.14 -16.03
CA GLU A 274 -14.98 -17.58 -15.75
C GLU A 274 -13.61 -17.84 -15.09
N ASN A 275 -12.64 -16.95 -15.34
CA ASN A 275 -11.30 -17.02 -14.76
C ASN A 275 -11.16 -16.25 -13.42
N PHE A 276 -12.24 -15.64 -12.91
CA PHE A 276 -12.22 -14.78 -11.71
C PHE A 276 -12.48 -15.58 -10.43
N ASN A 277 -11.84 -16.74 -10.32
CA ASN A 277 -12.04 -17.67 -9.21
C ASN A 277 -11.41 -17.18 -7.90
N LYS A 278 -10.55 -16.16 -7.96
CA LYS A 278 -9.88 -15.54 -6.81
C LYS A 278 -10.31 -14.09 -6.67
N MET A 279 -10.54 -13.63 -5.43
CA MET A 279 -10.86 -12.21 -5.15
C MET A 279 -9.79 -11.24 -5.65
N GLU A 280 -8.53 -11.68 -5.76
CA GLU A 280 -7.41 -10.88 -6.28
C GLU A 280 -7.62 -10.40 -7.74
N TYR A 281 -8.45 -11.08 -8.54
CA TYR A 281 -8.81 -10.57 -9.88
C TYR A 281 -9.70 -9.33 -9.79
N TRP A 282 -10.65 -9.32 -8.85
CA TRP A 282 -11.56 -8.21 -8.61
C TRP A 282 -10.85 -6.96 -8.06
N ASP A 283 -9.76 -7.14 -7.30
CA ASP A 283 -8.92 -6.01 -6.84
C ASP A 283 -8.27 -5.25 -8.00
N ARG A 284 -8.04 -5.92 -9.14
CA ARG A 284 -7.44 -5.35 -10.35
C ARG A 284 -8.45 -4.72 -11.30
N VAL A 285 -9.75 -4.91 -11.07
CA VAL A 285 -10.80 -4.27 -11.89
C VAL A 285 -10.78 -2.76 -11.64
N ILE A 286 -10.63 -2.02 -12.73
CA ILE A 286 -10.57 -0.55 -12.74
C ILE A 286 -11.85 0.08 -13.30
N ALA A 287 -12.52 -0.60 -14.23
CA ALA A 287 -13.75 -0.12 -14.84
C ALA A 287 -14.64 -1.27 -15.34
N ILE A 288 -15.94 -1.01 -15.39
CA ILE A 288 -16.96 -1.94 -15.87
C ILE A 288 -17.87 -1.20 -16.86
N PHE A 289 -17.90 -1.65 -18.12
CA PHE A 289 -18.85 -1.18 -19.11
C PHE A 289 -20.16 -1.97 -19.00
N THR A 290 -21.29 -1.27 -19.01
CA THR A 290 -22.63 -1.85 -18.92
C THR A 290 -23.54 -1.41 -20.05
N THR A 291 -24.49 -2.26 -20.39
CA THR A 291 -25.61 -1.96 -21.31
C THR A 291 -26.90 -1.60 -20.58
N GLY A 292 -26.91 -1.58 -19.24
CA GLY A 292 -28.12 -1.34 -18.44
C GLY A 292 -28.88 -2.60 -18.03
N GLN A 293 -28.39 -3.78 -18.41
CA GLN A 293 -29.06 -5.05 -18.13
C GLN A 293 -28.54 -5.68 -16.83
N THR A 294 -29.41 -5.88 -15.84
CA THR A 294 -29.02 -6.39 -14.51
C THR A 294 -28.43 -7.81 -14.55
N TRP A 295 -28.88 -8.65 -15.49
CA TRP A 295 -28.37 -10.02 -15.64
C TRP A 295 -26.86 -10.07 -15.89
N GLN A 296 -26.26 -8.99 -16.42
CA GLN A 296 -24.82 -8.86 -16.64
C GLN A 296 -24.03 -9.11 -15.34
N PHE A 297 -24.58 -8.67 -14.20
CA PHE A 297 -23.88 -8.68 -12.92
C PHE A 297 -24.18 -9.91 -12.06
N SER A 298 -25.09 -10.80 -12.48
CA SER A 298 -25.56 -11.91 -11.65
C SER A 298 -24.45 -12.83 -11.10
N ARG A 299 -23.31 -12.90 -11.78
CA ARG A 299 -22.14 -13.72 -11.38
C ARG A 299 -20.98 -12.89 -10.79
N TYR A 300 -21.13 -11.57 -10.70
CA TYR A 300 -20.09 -10.68 -10.22
C TYR A 300 -19.96 -10.79 -8.69
N ILE A 301 -18.86 -10.29 -8.14
CA ILE A 301 -18.64 -10.26 -6.68
C ILE A 301 -19.75 -9.49 -5.94
N HIS A 302 -20.38 -8.53 -6.61
CA HIS A 302 -21.58 -7.82 -6.16
C HIS A 302 -22.64 -7.89 -7.27
N PRO A 303 -23.67 -8.73 -7.12
CA PRO A 303 -24.77 -8.81 -8.07
C PRO A 303 -25.65 -7.56 -8.10
N GLU A 304 -25.76 -6.84 -6.97
CA GLU A 304 -26.53 -5.59 -6.93
C GLU A 304 -25.76 -4.44 -7.61
N PRO A 305 -26.31 -3.81 -8.68
CA PRO A 305 -25.63 -2.75 -9.41
C PRO A 305 -25.27 -1.53 -8.54
N GLU A 306 -26.16 -1.17 -7.60
CA GLU A 306 -25.95 -0.04 -6.68
C GLU A 306 -24.70 -0.23 -5.82
N VAL A 307 -24.52 -1.44 -5.27
CA VAL A 307 -23.33 -1.79 -4.46
C VAL A 307 -22.10 -1.94 -5.34
N LEU A 308 -22.27 -2.52 -6.53
CA LEU A 308 -21.19 -2.72 -7.49
C LEU A 308 -20.57 -1.37 -7.92
N PHE A 309 -21.39 -0.40 -8.32
CA PHE A 309 -20.94 0.90 -8.82
C PHE A 309 -20.59 1.92 -7.73
N GLN A 310 -20.78 1.58 -6.46
CA GLN A 310 -20.11 2.28 -5.35
C GLN A 310 -18.65 1.87 -5.20
N LYS A 311 -18.29 0.63 -5.60
CA LYS A 311 -16.92 0.10 -5.46
C LYS A 311 -16.10 0.18 -6.73
N TYR A 312 -16.74 0.00 -7.88
CA TYR A 312 -16.11 0.00 -9.20
C TYR A 312 -16.63 1.13 -10.06
N ARG A 313 -15.77 1.65 -10.94
CA ARG A 313 -16.20 2.69 -11.86
C ARG A 313 -17.02 2.09 -13.00
N GLY A 314 -18.29 2.48 -13.10
CA GLY A 314 -19.18 2.05 -14.17
C GLY A 314 -19.19 3.04 -15.34
N PHE A 315 -19.29 2.52 -16.56
CA PHE A 315 -19.53 3.29 -17.78
C PHE A 315 -20.70 2.71 -18.57
N TYR A 316 -21.63 3.56 -18.98
CA TYR A 316 -22.68 3.23 -19.94
C TYR A 316 -22.32 3.88 -21.27
N PHE A 317 -22.29 3.08 -22.35
CA PHE A 317 -21.92 3.57 -23.66
C PHE A 317 -23.14 3.53 -24.58
N GLY A 318 -23.51 4.69 -25.12
CA GLY A 318 -24.71 4.83 -25.97
C GLY A 318 -24.48 5.81 -27.11
N TYR A 319 -25.41 5.88 -28.06
CA TYR A 319 -25.37 6.92 -29.08
C TYR A 319 -25.91 8.26 -28.55
N GLN A 320 -25.41 9.34 -29.12
CA GLN A 320 -25.94 10.68 -28.89
C GLN A 320 -27.38 10.74 -29.40
N GLY A 321 -28.30 11.28 -28.58
CA GLY A 321 -29.72 11.40 -28.92
C GLY A 321 -30.58 10.18 -28.55
N GLU A 322 -29.98 9.03 -28.23
CA GLU A 322 -30.73 7.88 -27.71
C GLU A 322 -31.03 8.04 -26.22
N ILE A 323 -32.19 7.56 -25.78
CA ILE A 323 -32.57 7.61 -24.37
C ILE A 323 -31.88 6.45 -23.65
N ALA A 324 -31.07 6.76 -22.63
CA ALA A 324 -30.48 5.72 -21.79
C ALA A 324 -31.59 4.99 -21.00
N PRO A 325 -31.43 3.68 -20.73
CA PRO A 325 -32.33 2.96 -19.83
C PRO A 325 -32.45 3.72 -18.49
N PRO A 326 -33.66 3.85 -17.90
CA PRO A 326 -33.86 4.61 -16.68
C PRO A 326 -32.92 4.20 -15.54
N GLN A 327 -32.62 2.91 -15.44
CA GLN A 327 -31.75 2.33 -14.41
C GLN A 327 -30.32 2.87 -14.46
N ILE A 328 -29.84 3.36 -15.61
CA ILE A 328 -28.50 3.96 -15.73
C ILE A 328 -28.39 5.24 -14.89
N LYS A 329 -29.49 5.98 -14.72
CA LYS A 329 -29.51 7.18 -13.86
C LYS A 329 -29.51 6.83 -12.38
N ASP A 330 -30.09 5.70 -12.03
CA ASP A 330 -30.13 5.20 -10.65
C ASP A 330 -28.78 4.61 -10.23
N TRP A 331 -28.02 4.10 -11.19
CA TRP A 331 -26.69 3.53 -10.97
C TRP A 331 -25.62 4.63 -11.03
N ASN A 332 -24.61 4.57 -10.17
CA ASN A 332 -23.47 5.51 -10.16
C ASN A 332 -22.50 5.28 -11.34
N VAL A 333 -23.03 5.46 -12.56
CA VAL A 333 -22.39 5.10 -13.83
C VAL A 333 -22.19 6.37 -14.66
N THR A 334 -21.02 6.50 -15.29
CA THR A 334 -20.78 7.59 -16.25
C THR A 334 -21.42 7.25 -17.58
N GLU A 335 -22.31 8.11 -18.07
CA GLU A 335 -22.79 8.03 -19.45
C GLU A 335 -21.74 8.58 -20.42
N VAL A 336 -21.36 7.75 -21.38
CA VAL A 336 -20.47 8.11 -22.49
C VAL A 336 -21.27 7.99 -23.77
N ARG A 337 -21.29 9.07 -24.57
CA ARG A 337 -22.11 9.17 -25.78
C ARG A 337 -21.25 9.37 -27.01
N VAL A 338 -21.43 8.52 -28.01
CA VAL A 338 -20.80 8.67 -29.34
C VAL A 338 -21.79 9.12 -30.39
N ASP A 339 -21.31 9.88 -31.36
CA ASP A 339 -22.11 10.23 -32.53
C ASP A 339 -22.13 9.04 -33.53
N ARG A 340 -23.21 8.90 -34.29
CA ARG A 340 -23.30 7.88 -35.37
C ARG A 340 -22.41 8.25 -36.56
N ASP A 341 -22.38 9.53 -36.94
CA ASP A 341 -21.70 9.99 -38.15
C ASP A 341 -20.40 10.75 -37.87
N LYS A 342 -20.27 11.37 -36.69
CA LYS A 342 -19.19 12.32 -36.37
C LYS A 342 -18.07 11.69 -35.53
N ARG A 343 -17.16 10.98 -36.18
CA ARG A 343 -16.02 10.28 -35.53
C ARG A 343 -14.93 11.19 -34.95
N PHE A 344 -14.86 12.47 -35.35
CA PHE A 344 -13.82 13.38 -34.85
C PHE A 344 -13.90 13.65 -33.34
N LYS A 345 -15.07 13.43 -32.73
CA LYS A 345 -15.27 13.60 -31.28
C LYS A 345 -14.82 12.39 -30.45
N ASP A 346 -14.70 11.23 -31.07
CA ASP A 346 -14.34 9.97 -30.39
C ASP A 346 -13.00 10.13 -29.65
N LYS A 347 -12.03 10.82 -30.26
CA LYS A 347 -10.74 11.15 -29.61
C LYS A 347 -10.87 11.96 -28.33
N VAL A 348 -11.83 12.89 -28.27
CA VAL A 348 -12.07 13.69 -27.06
C VAL A 348 -12.69 12.82 -25.98
N ILE A 349 -13.65 11.97 -26.35
CA ILE A 349 -14.30 11.02 -25.44
C ILE A 349 -13.27 10.07 -24.83
N VAL A 350 -12.40 9.50 -25.66
CA VAL A 350 -11.37 8.55 -25.23
C VAL A 350 -10.32 9.22 -24.37
N ARG A 351 -9.93 10.47 -24.69
CA ARG A 351 -9.05 11.27 -23.84
C ARG A 351 -9.67 11.47 -22.45
N ASP A 352 -10.93 11.87 -22.38
CA ASP A 352 -11.62 12.15 -21.11
C ASP A 352 -11.79 10.86 -20.28
N PHE A 353 -12.09 9.74 -20.94
CA PHE A 353 -12.06 8.41 -20.33
C PHE A 353 -10.69 8.08 -19.73
N TRP A 354 -9.61 8.28 -20.49
CA TRP A 354 -8.26 8.00 -20.00
C TRP A 354 -7.83 8.88 -18.83
N VAL A 355 -8.24 10.16 -18.80
CA VAL A 355 -7.98 11.04 -17.64
C VAL A 355 -8.60 10.46 -16.36
N GLU A 356 -9.81 9.93 -16.45
CA GLU A 356 -10.48 9.29 -15.32
C GLU A 356 -9.82 7.97 -14.91
N ILE A 357 -9.50 7.11 -15.88
CA ILE A 357 -8.85 5.83 -15.63
C ILE A 357 -7.44 5.99 -15.07
N GLU A 358 -6.64 6.95 -15.56
CA GLU A 358 -5.32 7.27 -15.02
C GLU A 358 -5.40 7.62 -13.53
N LYS A 359 -6.39 8.44 -13.14
CA LYS A 359 -6.60 8.78 -11.72
C LYS A 359 -6.88 7.54 -10.88
N ILE A 360 -7.71 6.61 -11.38
CA ILE A 360 -8.01 5.34 -10.69
C ILE A 360 -6.76 4.46 -10.59
N LEU A 361 -5.99 4.36 -11.67
CA LEU A 361 -4.75 3.57 -11.74
C LEU A 361 -3.71 4.09 -10.75
N VAL A 362 -3.48 5.41 -10.72
CA VAL A 362 -2.58 6.04 -9.74
C VAL A 362 -3.02 5.72 -8.32
N ASN A 363 -4.31 5.87 -8.01
CA ASN A 363 -4.86 5.56 -6.68
C ASN A 363 -4.74 4.08 -6.29
N LYS A 364 -4.75 3.16 -7.27
CA LYS A 364 -4.52 1.72 -7.06
C LYS A 364 -3.04 1.33 -7.00
N GLY A 365 -2.13 2.32 -7.05
CA GLY A 365 -0.68 2.11 -6.96
C GLY A 365 -0.03 1.65 -8.26
N TYR A 366 -0.60 2.04 -9.41
CA TYR A 366 0.05 1.93 -10.72
C TYR A 366 0.78 3.22 -11.13
N GLY A 367 0.76 4.26 -10.30
CA GLY A 367 1.52 5.48 -10.53
C GLY A 367 3.02 5.28 -10.35
N LYS A 368 3.84 6.00 -11.11
CA LYS A 368 5.29 6.10 -10.84
C LYS A 368 5.51 6.95 -9.59
N SER A 369 6.36 6.48 -8.68
CA SER A 369 6.94 7.33 -7.65
C SER A 369 8.07 8.14 -8.29
N TYR A 370 7.96 9.47 -8.26
CA TYR A 370 9.04 10.38 -8.64
C TYR A 370 9.87 10.78 -7.43
#